data_AF-A0A970H4P1-F1
#
_entry.id   AF-A0A970H4P1-F1
#
_cell.length_a   1.000
_cell.length_b   1.000
_cell.length_c   1.000
_cell.angle_alpha   90.00
_cell.angle_beta   90.00
_cell.angle_gamma   90.00
#
_symmetry.space_group_name_H-M   'P 1'
#
loop_
_entity.id
_entity.type
_entity.pdbx_description
1 polymer ?
#
loop_
_entity_poly.entity_id
_entity_poly.type
_entity_poly.pdbx_seq_one_letter_code
_entity_poly.pdbx_strand_id
1 'polypeptide(L)'
;MTANRGDNAVVSKKRKKELTDADLQKRSVKLVVMHLKKKVDPKVPGIQSVLEWIDKMDEVLEKDEFDRAEYLEMRRQLYNAIEWVIDVDVRASLRRSWYSFGKAKDKKVPKK
;
A
#
# COMPACT_ATOMS: atom_id res chain seq x y z
N MET A 1 49.74 16.51 19.60
CA MET A 1 49.02 15.25 19.32
C MET A 1 47.55 15.63 19.17
N THR A 2 47.07 15.73 17.92
CA THR A 2 45.98 14.89 17.35
C THR A 2 44.63 15.02 18.07
N ALA A 3 43.45 15.17 17.47
CA ALA A 3 42.93 15.51 16.15
C ALA A 3 41.41 15.23 16.27
N ASN A 4 40.54 16.08 15.71
CA ASN A 4 39.17 15.77 15.27
C ASN A 4 38.17 15.25 16.36
N ARG A 5 36.87 15.47 16.27
CA ARG A 5 36.02 15.40 15.09
C ARG A 5 34.71 16.11 15.42
N GLY A 6 34.33 17.07 14.60
CA GLY A 6 32.97 17.60 14.61
C GLY A 6 32.03 16.54 14.02
N ASP A 7 31.09 16.06 14.83
CA ASP A 7 29.98 15.24 14.36
C ASP A 7 28.99 16.16 13.63
N ASN A 8 29.20 16.21 12.33
CA ASN A 8 28.32 16.76 11.33
C ASN A 8 26.99 16.00 11.41
N ALA A 9 26.00 16.59 12.07
CA ALA A 9 24.62 16.16 11.96
C ALA A 9 24.20 16.31 10.50
N VAL A 10 24.27 15.19 9.76
CA VAL A 10 23.78 15.08 8.39
C VAL A 10 22.26 15.26 8.46
N VAL A 11 21.83 16.52 8.42
CA VAL A 11 20.46 16.88 8.09
C VAL A 11 20.26 16.37 6.67
N SER A 12 19.68 15.17 6.57
CA SER A 12 19.20 14.57 5.35
C SER A 12 18.18 15.52 4.73
N LYS A 13 18.70 16.44 3.91
CA LYS A 13 17.96 17.35 3.06
C LYS A 13 17.06 16.47 2.20
N LYS A 14 15.79 16.30 2.61
CA LYS A 14 14.73 15.77 1.75
C LYS A 14 14.65 16.71 0.55
N ARG A 15 15.38 16.39 -0.51
CA ARG A 15 15.22 16.99 -1.83
C ARG A 15 13.73 16.94 -2.11
N LYS A 16 13.13 18.07 -2.47
CA LYS A 16 11.74 18.12 -2.95
C LYS A 16 11.71 17.24 -4.22
N LYS A 17 11.47 15.93 -4.06
CA LYS A 17 11.22 15.01 -5.17
C LYS A 17 9.99 15.58 -5.86
N GLU A 18 10.14 15.92 -7.14
CA GLU A 18 9.00 16.26 -7.98
C GLU A 18 7.95 15.15 -7.80
N LEU A 19 6.72 15.55 -7.48
CA LEU A 19 5.66 14.60 -7.19
C LEU A 19 5.31 13.89 -8.50
N THR A 20 5.79 12.65 -8.65
CA THR A 20 5.50 11.82 -9.82
C THR A 20 4.13 11.15 -9.69
N ASP A 21 3.57 10.70 -10.81
CA ASP A 21 2.34 9.88 -10.80
C ASP A 21 2.51 8.63 -9.94
N ALA A 22 3.70 8.01 -9.96
CA ALA A 22 4.02 6.85 -9.14
C ALA A 22 3.94 7.14 -7.63
N ASP A 23 4.39 8.31 -7.18
CA ASP A 23 4.29 8.72 -5.77
C ASP A 23 2.82 8.92 -5.36
N LEU A 24 2.01 9.55 -6.22
CA LEU A 24 0.56 9.70 -6.01
C LEU A 24 -0.18 8.36 -5.96
N GLN A 25 0.16 7.45 -6.86
CA GLN A 25 -0.41 6.10 -6.91
C GLN A 25 -0.04 5.36 -5.62
N LYS A 26 1.23 5.32 -5.24
CA LYS A 26 1.71 4.68 -4.01
C LYS A 26 1.02 5.21 -2.76
N ARG A 27 0.86 6.53 -2.62
CA ARG A 27 0.10 7.14 -1.50
C ARG A 27 -1.35 6.71 -1.48
N SER A 28 -1.98 6.65 -2.65
CA SER A 28 -3.39 6.25 -2.77
C SER A 28 -3.59 4.78 -2.41
N VAL A 29 -2.64 3.95 -2.82
CA VAL A 29 -2.60 2.52 -2.48
C VAL A 29 -2.39 2.34 -0.98
N LYS A 30 -1.44 3.05 -0.35
CA LYS A 30 -1.24 3.06 1.11
C LYS A 30 -2.52 3.40 1.86
N LEU A 31 -3.26 4.40 1.39
CA LEU A 31 -4.52 4.80 2.02
C LEU A 31 -5.57 3.68 1.97
N VAL A 32 -5.69 2.98 0.83
CA VAL A 32 -6.60 1.84 0.69
C VAL A 32 -6.19 0.69 1.61
N VAL A 33 -4.90 0.36 1.68
CA VAL A 33 -4.38 -0.68 2.59
C VAL A 33 -4.62 -0.32 4.05
N MET A 34 -4.40 0.94 4.44
CA MET A 34 -4.74 1.42 5.78
C MET A 34 -6.24 1.25 6.08
N HIS A 35 -7.12 1.54 5.13
CA HIS A 35 -8.56 1.36 5.29
C HIS A 35 -8.96 -0.11 5.39
N LEU A 36 -8.29 -1.00 4.66
CA LEU A 36 -8.47 -2.45 4.78
C LEU A 36 -8.09 -2.92 6.17
N LYS A 37 -6.90 -2.57 6.67
CA LYS A 37 -6.42 -2.90 8.02
C LYS A 37 -7.41 -2.52 9.12
N LYS A 38 -8.08 -1.38 9.00
CA LYS A 38 -9.06 -0.90 9.99
C LYS A 38 -10.41 -1.63 9.92
N LYS A 39 -10.72 -2.30 8.81
CA LYS A 39 -12.00 -2.96 8.56
C LYS A 39 -11.97 -4.47 8.80
N VAL A 40 -10.80 -5.08 8.70
CA VAL A 40 -10.64 -6.53 8.88
C VAL A 40 -10.70 -6.87 10.36
N ASP A 41 -11.64 -7.74 10.73
CA ASP A 41 -11.68 -8.35 12.04
C ASP A 41 -11.10 -9.76 11.95
N PRO A 42 -10.06 -10.11 12.74
CA PRO A 42 -9.35 -11.38 12.64
C PRO A 42 -10.20 -12.59 13.05
N LYS A 43 -11.36 -12.39 13.67
CA LYS A 43 -12.27 -13.49 14.05
C LYS A 43 -13.20 -13.87 12.90
N VAL A 44 -13.24 -13.10 11.81
CA VAL A 44 -14.05 -13.42 10.63
C VAL A 44 -13.51 -14.69 9.95
N PRO A 45 -14.33 -15.74 9.77
CA PRO A 45 -13.90 -16.95 9.09
C PRO A 45 -13.40 -16.68 7.67
N GLY A 46 -12.20 -17.20 7.35
CA GLY A 46 -11.58 -17.05 6.03
C GLY A 46 -10.86 -15.72 5.80
N ILE A 47 -10.77 -14.84 6.80
CA ILE A 47 -10.09 -13.53 6.68
C ILE A 47 -8.57 -13.64 6.64
N GLN A 48 -8.00 -14.78 7.06
CA GLN A 48 -6.55 -14.97 7.19
C GLN A 48 -5.81 -14.65 5.90
N SER A 49 -6.31 -15.12 4.75
CA SER A 49 -5.72 -14.83 3.44
C SER A 49 -5.66 -13.34 3.12
N VAL A 50 -6.61 -12.55 3.62
CA VAL A 50 -6.63 -11.09 3.45
C VAL A 50 -5.62 -10.43 4.38
N LEU A 51 -5.47 -10.91 5.61
CA LEU A 51 -4.46 -10.42 6.56
C LEU A 51 -3.04 -10.68 6.04
N GLU A 52 -2.77 -11.88 5.54
CA GLU A 52 -1.49 -12.23 4.92
C GLU A 52 -1.22 -11.38 3.67
N TRP A 53 -2.25 -11.12 2.87
CA TRP A 53 -2.12 -10.23 1.71
C TRP A 53 -1.78 -8.79 2.12
N ILE A 54 -2.41 -8.29 3.19
CA ILE A 54 -2.14 -6.95 3.72
C ILE A 54 -0.68 -6.84 4.12
N ASP A 55 -0.15 -7.82 4.86
CA ASP A 55 1.25 -7.82 5.33
C ASP A 55 2.23 -7.76 4.15
N LYS A 56 2.06 -8.64 3.16
CA LYS A 56 2.82 -8.63 1.91
C LYS A 56 2.73 -7.30 1.17
N MET A 57 1.55 -6.68 1.19
CA MET A 57 1.36 -5.39 0.52
C MET A 57 2.08 -4.25 1.23
N ASP A 58 2.22 -4.29 2.56
CA ASP A 58 3.07 -3.33 3.27
C ASP A 58 4.53 -3.48 2.83
N GLU A 59 5.05 -4.70 2.74
CA GLU A 59 6.43 -4.95 2.27
C GLU A 59 6.67 -4.35 0.86
N VAL A 60 5.71 -4.55 -0.05
CA VAL A 60 5.73 -3.94 -1.40
C VAL A 60 5.75 -2.41 -1.33
N LEU A 61 5.01 -1.82 -0.39
CA LEU A 61 4.87 -0.37 -0.23
C LEU A 61 6.03 0.29 0.52
N GLU A 62 6.92 -0.50 1.13
CA GLU A 62 8.16 -0.04 1.76
C GLU A 62 9.30 0.16 0.76
N LYS A 63 9.30 -0.56 -0.37
CA LYS A 63 10.29 -0.39 -1.47
C LYS A 63 10.31 1.04 -1.99
N ASP A 64 11.45 1.63 -2.37
CA ASP A 64 11.50 3.03 -2.85
C ASP A 64 10.73 3.19 -4.18
N GLU A 65 10.86 2.22 -5.08
CA GLU A 65 10.15 2.15 -6.36
C GLU A 65 8.77 1.48 -6.26
N PHE A 66 7.82 2.00 -7.03
CA PHE A 66 6.47 1.44 -7.11
C PHE A 66 6.29 0.75 -8.45
N ASP A 67 6.47 -0.58 -8.46
CA ASP A 67 6.35 -1.37 -9.68
C ASP A 67 4.88 -1.66 -10.04
N ARG A 68 4.55 -1.43 -11.31
CA ARG A 68 3.18 -1.57 -11.81
C ARG A 68 2.77 -3.04 -11.96
N ALA A 69 3.69 -3.92 -12.34
CA ALA A 69 3.40 -5.34 -12.53
C ALA A 69 3.14 -6.01 -11.18
N GLU A 70 3.97 -5.73 -10.18
CA GLU A 70 3.83 -6.16 -8.79
C GLU A 70 2.51 -5.68 -8.19
N TYR A 71 2.15 -4.41 -8.41
CA TYR A 71 0.85 -3.89 -7.99
C TYR A 71 -0.34 -4.64 -8.65
N LEU A 72 -0.26 -4.96 -9.95
CA LEU A 72 -1.32 -5.71 -10.64
C LEU A 72 -1.42 -7.15 -10.12
N GLU A 73 -0.29 -7.75 -9.77
CA GLU A 73 -0.25 -9.04 -9.10
C GLU A 73 -0.91 -8.99 -7.73
N MET A 74 -0.54 -8.02 -6.89
CA MET A 74 -1.16 -7.81 -5.58
C MET A 74 -2.66 -7.56 -5.71
N ARG A 75 -3.12 -6.85 -6.74
CA ARG A 75 -4.56 -6.68 -7.00
C ARG A 75 -5.27 -8.01 -7.27
N ARG A 76 -4.65 -8.92 -8.03
CA ARG A 76 -5.22 -10.26 -8.30
C ARG A 76 -5.24 -11.10 -7.04
N GLN A 77 -4.15 -11.08 -6.27
CA GLN A 77 -4.06 -11.81 -5.00
C GLN A 77 -5.13 -11.34 -3.99
N LEU A 78 -5.38 -10.02 -3.88
CA LEU A 78 -6.44 -9.50 -3.02
C LEU A 78 -7.81 -10.05 -3.42
N TYR A 79 -8.12 -10.10 -4.71
CA TYR A 79 -9.39 -10.66 -5.18
C TYR A 79 -9.54 -12.11 -4.73
N ASN A 80 -8.51 -12.94 -4.95
CA ASN A 80 -8.52 -14.34 -4.54
C ASN A 80 -8.64 -14.48 -3.01
N ALA A 81 -7.93 -13.66 -2.24
CA ALA A 81 -8.01 -13.66 -0.78
C ALA A 81 -9.42 -13.35 -0.28
N ILE A 82 -10.12 -12.42 -0.94
CA ILE A 82 -11.51 -12.05 -0.59
C ILE A 82 -12.49 -13.19 -0.81
N GLU A 83 -12.28 -14.05 -1.82
CA GLU A 83 -13.20 -15.17 -2.11
C GLU A 83 -13.26 -16.21 -0.99
N TRP A 84 -12.20 -16.31 -0.17
CA TRP A 84 -12.15 -17.20 1.00
C TRP A 84 -12.97 -16.69 2.19
N VAL A 85 -13.33 -15.40 2.22
CA VAL A 85 -14.09 -14.81 3.33
C VAL A 85 -15.54 -15.29 3.28
N ILE A 86 -15.98 -16.00 4.31
CA ILE A 86 -17.30 -16.64 4.33
C ILE A 86 -18.43 -15.62 4.51
N ASP A 87 -18.19 -14.62 5.34
CA ASP A 87 -19.18 -13.58 5.62
C ASP A 87 -19.42 -12.70 4.38
N VAL A 88 -20.67 -12.66 3.92
CA VAL A 88 -21.07 -11.99 2.68
C VAL A 88 -20.94 -10.47 2.77
N ASP A 89 -21.27 -9.88 3.91
CA ASP A 89 -21.21 -8.44 4.13
C ASP A 89 -19.76 -7.96 4.22
N VAL A 90 -18.92 -8.72 4.93
CA VAL A 90 -17.47 -8.48 4.96
C VAL A 90 -16.89 -8.63 3.56
N ARG A 91 -17.22 -9.70 2.83
CA ARG A 91 -16.76 -9.93 1.45
C ARG A 91 -17.17 -8.77 0.53
N ALA A 92 -18.41 -8.30 0.60
CA ALA A 92 -18.89 -7.17 -0.18
C ALA A 92 -18.14 -5.87 0.17
N SER A 93 -17.86 -5.63 1.45
CA SER A 93 -17.06 -4.49 1.91
C SER A 93 -15.62 -4.53 1.41
N LEU A 94 -15.00 -5.71 1.40
CA LEU A 94 -13.67 -5.91 0.86
C LEU A 94 -13.63 -5.75 -0.66
N ARG A 95 -14.65 -6.25 -1.39
CA ARG A 95 -14.77 -6.04 -2.85
C ARG A 95 -14.87 -4.55 -3.22
N ARG A 96 -15.58 -3.74 -2.44
CA ARG A 96 -15.59 -2.27 -2.61
C ARG A 96 -14.19 -1.69 -2.44
N SER A 97 -13.45 -2.16 -1.43
CA SER A 97 -12.07 -1.72 -1.18
C SER A 97 -11.13 -2.18 -2.29
N TRP A 98 -11.30 -3.38 -2.86
CA TRP A 98 -10.58 -3.87 -4.04
C TRP A 98 -10.88 -3.04 -5.31
N TYR A 99 -12.12 -2.58 -5.48
CA TYR A 99 -12.47 -1.66 -6.56
C TYR A 99 -11.72 -0.34 -6.40
N SER A 100 -11.77 0.28 -5.21
CA SER A 100 -11.00 1.50 -4.89
C SER A 100 -9.49 1.29 -5.07
N PHE A 101 -8.97 0.13 -4.67
CA PHE A 101 -7.59 -0.26 -4.90
C PHE A 101 -7.25 -0.17 -6.38
N GLY A 102 -8.06 -0.80 -7.25
CA GLY A 102 -7.90 -0.77 -8.70
C GLY A 102 -7.93 0.63 -9.33
N LYS A 103 -8.67 1.57 -8.73
CA LYS A 103 -8.70 2.98 -9.15
C LYS A 103 -7.49 3.79 -8.69
N ALA A 104 -6.76 3.33 -7.66
CA ALA A 104 -5.60 4.05 -7.13
C ALA A 104 -4.49 4.21 -8.19
N LYS A 105 -4.35 3.25 -9.11
CA LYS A 105 -3.41 3.32 -10.25
C LYS A 105 -3.78 4.38 -11.29
N ASP A 106 -5.05 4.77 -11.36
CA ASP A 106 -5.53 5.74 -12.35
C ASP A 106 -5.22 7.18 -11.89
N LYS A 107 -4.73 7.37 -10.66
CA LYS A 107 -4.32 8.69 -10.17
C LYS A 107 -3.10 9.16 -10.95
N LYS A 108 -3.22 10.41 -11.43
CA LYS A 108 -2.18 11.13 -12.14
C LYS A 108 -2.04 12.51 -11.53
N VAL A 109 -0.86 13.10 -11.67
CA VAL A 109 -0.64 14.50 -11.28
C VAL A 109 -1.56 15.37 -12.16
N PRO A 110 -2.37 16.27 -11.59
CA PRO A 110 -3.17 17.18 -12.40
C PRO A 110 -2.21 18.04 -13.24
N LYS A 111 -2.33 17.96 -14.57
CA LYS A 111 -1.59 18.83 -15.48
C LYS A 111 -2.10 20.25 -15.26
N LYS A 112 -1.23 21.13 -14.78
CA LYS A 112 -1.50 22.56 -14.61
C LYS A 112 -1.33 23.27 -15.95
#